data_AF-A0A966Z7Q0-F1
#
_entry.id   AF-A0A966Z7Q0-F1
#
_cell.length_a   1.000
_cell.length_b   1.000
_cell.length_c   1.000
_cell.angle_alpha   90.00
_cell.angle_beta   90.00
_cell.angle_gamma   90.00
#
_symmetry.space_group_name_H-M   'P 1'
#
loop_
_entity.id
_entity.type
_entity.pdbx_description
1 polymer ?
#
loop_
_entity_poly.entity_id
_entity_poly.type
_entity_poly.pdbx_seq_one_letter_code
_entity_poly.pdbx_strand_id
1 'polypeptide(L)'
;MGHYQETDMIDTKLTPGSANNAATKTASQIAEQVVGEMTWISETQGYCRCPGHAQHTNQSGRRDCVVYLDRVPTVHCLHASCASTVERKNRELREAIRAGHVSGAPEPSARELKRLMDARQRCERIRTRASKSQPVVLKHWTWRYDEIVASSPTTIPEARIDQTRLLLGAFKPSDVVWIGDRSDSGQPDCSVCFKPVEEWLRHDEFNSQLICPVAFKPGCHSRSNDNVVARRFLVVESDTLSKDEVGAVFRWLREVVGAELVAVIDTAGKSLHAWFVWPGEDQLDDMKLVLPALGCDPKLFTASQPVRLAGGLRDGKVQNLVFFNQGGVR
;
A
#
# COMPACT_ATOMS: atom_id res chain seq x y z
N MET A 1 -8.79 76.11 -24.31
CA MET A 1 -8.41 74.79 -24.87
C MET A 1 -7.62 74.04 -23.81
N GLY A 2 -7.77 72.72 -23.75
CA GLY A 2 -7.57 71.87 -22.57
C GLY A 2 -6.20 71.94 -21.89
N HIS A 3 -6.20 71.76 -20.56
CA HIS A 3 -5.83 70.52 -19.87
C HIS A 3 -5.53 70.86 -18.40
N TYR A 4 -6.38 70.40 -17.47
CA TYR A 4 -6.12 70.43 -16.04
C TYR A 4 -5.91 69.01 -15.51
N GLN A 5 -4.88 68.87 -14.68
CA GLN A 5 -4.32 67.64 -14.15
C GLN A 5 -5.26 66.99 -13.11
N GLU A 6 -5.30 65.67 -13.12
CA GLU A 6 -6.02 64.83 -12.17
C GLU A 6 -5.00 64.22 -11.19
N THR A 7 -5.15 64.53 -9.90
CA THR A 7 -4.39 63.92 -8.80
C THR A 7 -5.36 63.31 -7.80
N ASP A 8 -5.06 62.06 -7.44
CA ASP A 8 -5.35 61.35 -6.19
C ASP A 8 -6.82 61.23 -5.72
N MET A 9 -7.41 60.07 -6.02
CA MET A 9 -8.49 59.50 -5.21
C MET A 9 -8.01 58.21 -4.50
N ILE A 10 -8.02 58.31 -3.18
CA ILE A 10 -7.85 57.25 -2.20
C ILE A 10 -9.07 56.32 -2.28
N ASP A 11 -8.89 55.10 -2.78
CA ASP A 11 -9.92 54.06 -2.78
C ASP A 11 -9.73 53.14 -1.56
N THR A 12 -10.35 53.53 -0.45
CA THR A 12 -10.45 52.67 0.75
C THR A 12 -11.60 51.70 0.53
N LYS A 13 -11.32 50.58 -0.13
CA LYS A 13 -12.32 49.52 -0.32
C LYS A 13 -12.63 48.82 1.00
N LEU A 14 -13.89 48.98 1.41
CA LEU A 14 -14.56 48.20 2.43
C LEU A 14 -14.39 46.69 2.18
N THR A 15 -14.14 45.97 3.27
CA THR A 15 -14.22 44.53 3.40
C THR A 15 -15.61 43.98 3.05
N PRO A 16 -15.72 42.95 2.20
CA PRO A 16 -16.88 42.09 2.15
C PRO A 16 -16.65 40.83 3.00
N GLY A 17 -17.42 40.74 4.08
CA GLY A 17 -18.13 39.53 4.49
C GLY A 17 -17.33 38.24 4.66
N SER A 18 -16.99 37.94 5.91
CA SER A 18 -16.79 36.59 6.41
C SER A 18 -18.00 35.71 6.06
N ALA A 19 -17.84 34.85 5.05
CA ALA A 19 -18.70 33.70 4.85
C ALA A 19 -18.09 32.53 5.64
N ASN A 20 -18.73 32.18 6.75
CA ASN A 20 -18.49 30.93 7.48
C ASN A 20 -18.82 29.74 6.56
N ASN A 21 -17.83 29.24 5.83
CA ASN A 21 -17.91 27.91 5.22
C ASN A 21 -17.68 26.87 6.31
N ALA A 22 -18.78 26.34 6.88
CA ALA A 22 -18.72 25.11 7.65
C ALA A 22 -18.23 23.99 6.71
N ALA A 23 -16.99 23.54 6.89
CA ALA A 23 -16.40 22.48 6.08
C ALA A 23 -17.26 21.20 6.16
N THR A 24 -17.82 20.79 5.02
CA THR A 24 -18.57 19.55 4.88
C THR A 24 -17.67 18.36 5.22
N LYS A 25 -18.05 17.56 6.22
CA LYS A 25 -17.28 16.39 6.62
C LYS A 25 -17.47 15.25 5.62
N THR A 26 -16.38 14.56 5.29
CA THR A 26 -16.42 13.35 4.47
C THR A 26 -17.11 12.20 5.22
N ALA A 27 -17.65 11.21 4.49
CA ALA A 27 -18.28 10.05 5.10
C ALA A 27 -17.34 9.29 6.06
N SER A 28 -16.05 9.22 5.72
CA SER A 28 -15.01 8.56 6.54
C SER A 28 -14.75 9.32 7.84
N GLN A 29 -14.71 10.66 7.81
CA GLN A 29 -14.61 11.49 9.02
C GLN A 29 -15.86 11.38 9.91
N ILE A 30 -17.04 11.26 9.31
CA ILE A 30 -18.28 11.03 10.06
C ILE A 30 -18.29 9.63 10.68
N ALA A 31 -17.79 8.61 9.96
CA ALA A 31 -17.71 7.24 10.45
C ALA A 31 -16.79 7.13 11.68
N GLU A 32 -15.61 7.77 11.65
CA GLU A 32 -14.70 7.81 12.80
C GLU A 32 -15.34 8.50 14.02
N GLN A 33 -16.12 9.56 13.80
CA GLN A 33 -16.83 10.25 14.89
C GLN A 33 -17.93 9.40 15.51
N VAL A 34 -18.64 8.61 14.71
CA VAL A 34 -19.78 7.81 15.18
C VAL A 34 -19.33 6.48 15.79
N VAL A 35 -18.37 5.81 15.17
CA VAL A 35 -17.97 4.43 15.46
C VAL A 35 -16.70 4.36 16.33
N GLY A 36 -15.88 5.42 16.33
CA GLY A 36 -14.61 5.49 17.05
C GLY A 36 -13.40 5.28 16.14
N GLU A 37 -12.25 4.96 16.73
CA GLU A 37 -10.99 4.76 15.99
C GLU A 37 -11.11 3.66 14.93
N MET A 38 -10.63 3.95 13.72
CA MET A 38 -10.70 3.06 12.57
C MET A 38 -9.34 2.86 11.92
N THR A 39 -9.09 1.64 11.45
CA THR A 39 -7.97 1.32 10.56
C THR A 39 -8.51 1.13 9.15
N TRP A 40 -8.37 2.16 8.31
CA TRP A 40 -8.82 2.13 6.92
C TRP A 40 -7.98 1.18 6.07
N ILE A 41 -8.67 0.38 5.26
CA ILE A 41 -8.07 -0.47 4.22
C ILE A 41 -8.38 0.04 2.81
N SER A 42 -9.34 0.94 2.67
CA SER A 42 -9.62 1.75 1.49
C SER A 42 -10.36 3.03 1.93
N GLU A 43 -10.68 3.92 0.99
CA GLU A 43 -11.45 5.15 1.27
C GLU A 43 -12.84 4.88 1.87
N THR A 44 -13.43 3.72 1.58
CA THR A 44 -14.81 3.38 1.96
C THR A 44 -14.90 2.17 2.89
N GLN A 45 -13.77 1.58 3.30
CA GLN A 45 -13.77 0.39 4.14
C GLN A 45 -12.67 0.44 5.20
N GLY A 46 -13.03 0.15 6.45
CA GLY A 46 -12.08 0.13 7.56
C GLY A 46 -12.48 -0.83 8.67
N TYR A 47 -11.49 -1.30 9.43
CA TYR A 47 -11.71 -2.07 10.65
C TYR A 47 -11.94 -1.12 11.84
N CYS A 48 -12.83 -1.48 12.75
CA CYS A 48 -13.08 -0.71 13.96
C CYS A 48 -13.22 -1.64 15.17
N ARG A 49 -13.18 -1.08 16.39
CA ARG A 49 -13.62 -1.82 17.57
C ARG A 49 -15.14 -2.00 17.50
N CYS A 50 -15.64 -3.19 17.82
CA CYS A 50 -17.09 -3.41 17.83
C CYS A 50 -17.78 -2.48 18.87
N PRO A 51 -18.82 -1.73 18.49
CA PRO A 51 -19.60 -0.91 19.43
C PRO A 51 -20.25 -1.72 20.55
N GLY A 52 -20.54 -3.01 20.31
CA GLY A 52 -21.08 -3.94 21.28
C GLY A 52 -20.04 -4.90 21.86
N HIS A 53 -18.76 -4.54 21.86
CA HIS A 53 -17.67 -5.41 22.30
C HIS A 53 -17.88 -6.05 23.68
N ALA A 54 -18.48 -5.33 24.63
CA ALA A 54 -18.78 -5.86 25.97
C ALA A 54 -19.80 -7.02 25.97
N GLN A 55 -20.52 -7.22 24.86
CA GLN A 55 -21.52 -8.29 24.69
C GLN A 55 -20.91 -9.52 24.00
N HIS A 56 -19.64 -9.50 23.63
CA HIS A 56 -19.00 -10.61 22.94
C HIS A 56 -18.85 -11.80 23.91
N THR A 57 -19.37 -12.97 23.50
CA THR A 57 -19.25 -14.22 24.28
C THR A 57 -18.05 -15.07 23.88
N ASN A 58 -17.42 -14.74 22.74
CA ASN A 58 -16.23 -15.41 22.20
C ASN A 58 -15.07 -14.41 22.06
N GLN A 59 -13.85 -14.93 21.84
CA GLN A 59 -12.67 -14.10 21.60
C GLN A 59 -12.91 -13.10 20.46
N SER A 60 -12.42 -11.87 20.64
CA SER A 60 -12.53 -10.80 19.65
C SER A 60 -11.19 -10.57 18.96
N GLY A 61 -11.15 -10.76 17.65
CA GLY A 61 -10.07 -10.35 16.78
C GLY A 61 -10.15 -8.87 16.39
N ARG A 62 -9.00 -8.29 16.03
CA ARG A 62 -8.90 -6.89 15.55
C ARG A 62 -9.61 -6.64 14.20
N ARG A 63 -10.00 -7.70 13.49
CA ARG A 63 -10.63 -7.64 12.16
C ARG A 63 -12.10 -8.12 12.16
N ASP A 64 -12.67 -8.36 13.33
CA ASP A 64 -14.00 -8.96 13.47
C ASP A 64 -15.13 -7.93 13.27
N CYS A 65 -14.81 -6.64 13.28
CA CYS A 65 -15.77 -5.57 13.03
C CYS A 65 -15.25 -4.62 11.94
N VAL A 66 -16.10 -4.39 10.94
CA VAL A 66 -15.77 -3.67 9.69
C VAL A 66 -16.86 -2.65 9.40
N VAL A 67 -16.46 -1.47 8.97
CA VAL A 67 -17.33 -0.43 8.45
C VAL A 67 -17.24 -0.39 6.93
N TYR A 68 -18.39 -0.27 6.28
CA TYR A 68 -18.53 -0.09 4.83
C TYR A 68 -19.27 1.22 4.55
N LEU A 69 -18.72 2.07 3.69
CA LEU A 69 -19.25 3.38 3.28
C LEU A 69 -19.53 3.49 1.77
N ASP A 70 -19.24 2.43 1.02
CA ASP A 70 -19.43 2.36 -0.44
C ASP A 70 -20.90 2.30 -0.87
N ARG A 71 -21.83 2.15 0.09
CA ARG A 71 -23.28 2.09 -0.10
C ARG A 71 -24.01 2.65 1.13
N VAL A 72 -25.08 1.99 1.58
CA VAL A 72 -25.73 2.23 2.88
C VAL A 72 -24.69 2.00 3.99
N PRO A 73 -24.25 3.08 4.69
CA PRO A 73 -23.22 2.98 5.70
C PRO A 73 -23.56 1.91 6.74
N THR A 74 -22.64 0.95 6.92
CA THR A 74 -22.89 -0.24 7.73
C THR A 74 -21.63 -0.67 8.48
N VAL A 75 -21.72 -0.64 9.80
CA VAL A 75 -20.93 -1.42 10.75
C VAL A 75 -21.43 -2.86 10.73
N HIS A 76 -20.53 -3.80 10.49
CA HIS A 76 -20.78 -5.22 10.55
C HIS A 76 -19.83 -5.84 11.57
N CYS A 77 -20.33 -6.76 12.40
CA CYS A 77 -19.52 -7.55 13.31
C CYS A 77 -19.86 -9.03 13.16
N LEU A 78 -18.86 -9.90 13.27
CA LEU A 78 -19.02 -11.35 13.15
C LEU A 78 -19.76 -11.98 14.35
N HIS A 79 -19.84 -11.28 15.49
CA HIS A 79 -20.47 -11.80 16.71
C HIS A 79 -21.96 -11.51 16.74
N ALA A 80 -22.80 -12.56 16.81
CA ALA A 80 -24.25 -12.41 16.90
C ALA A 80 -24.72 -11.70 18.19
N SER A 81 -23.95 -11.83 19.28
CA SER A 81 -24.32 -11.29 20.59
C SER A 81 -24.33 -9.75 20.64
N CYS A 82 -23.66 -9.08 19.71
CA CYS A 82 -23.62 -7.62 19.62
C CYS A 82 -24.62 -7.03 18.60
N ALA A 83 -25.46 -7.85 17.98
CA ALA A 83 -26.29 -7.46 16.84
C ALA A 83 -27.17 -6.23 17.11
N SER A 84 -27.86 -6.18 18.26
CA SER A 84 -28.73 -5.05 18.62
C SER A 84 -27.96 -3.73 18.77
N THR A 85 -26.75 -3.78 19.34
CA THR A 85 -25.88 -2.62 19.50
C THR A 85 -25.32 -2.15 18.16
N VAL A 86 -24.94 -3.09 17.29
CA VAL A 86 -24.46 -2.82 15.93
C VAL A 86 -25.57 -2.21 15.08
N GLU A 87 -26.81 -2.72 15.14
CA GLU A 87 -27.96 -2.16 14.43
C GLU A 87 -28.28 -0.73 14.89
N ARG A 88 -28.22 -0.47 16.20
CA ARG A 88 -28.36 0.90 16.72
C ARG A 88 -27.29 1.82 16.15
N LYS A 89 -26.03 1.38 16.18
CA LYS A 89 -24.92 2.16 15.65
C LYS A 89 -25.03 2.39 14.13
N ASN A 90 -25.58 1.43 13.39
CA ASN A 90 -25.89 1.59 11.97
C ASN A 90 -26.92 2.69 11.70
N ARG A 91 -27.95 2.82 12.54
CA ARG A 91 -28.91 3.93 12.43
C ARG A 91 -28.23 5.27 12.69
N GLU A 92 -27.47 5.38 13.78
CA GLU A 92 -26.71 6.59 14.13
C GLU A 92 -25.75 7.01 13.01
N LEU A 93 -25.02 6.06 12.42
CA LEU A 93 -24.07 6.31 11.32
C LEU A 93 -24.76 6.85 10.07
N ARG A 94 -25.89 6.25 9.69
CA ARG A 94 -26.64 6.67 8.50
C ARG A 94 -27.28 8.04 8.70
N GLU A 95 -27.80 8.31 9.90
CA GLU A 95 -28.33 9.62 10.27
C GLU A 95 -27.25 10.70 10.22
N ALA A 96 -26.08 10.44 10.81
CA ALA A 96 -24.97 11.36 10.81
C ALA A 96 -24.44 11.65 9.40
N ILE A 97 -24.34 10.62 8.54
CA ILE A 97 -23.90 10.80 7.15
C ILE A 97 -24.93 11.59 6.34
N ARG A 98 -26.22 11.30 6.49
CA ARG A 98 -27.29 12.09 5.84
C ARG A 98 -27.30 13.55 6.30
N ALA A 99 -27.14 13.79 7.61
CA ALA A 99 -27.10 15.14 8.15
C ALA A 99 -25.85 15.91 7.73
N GLY A 100 -24.75 15.20 7.42
CA GLY A 100 -23.47 15.78 6.99
C GLY A 100 -23.26 15.88 5.46
N HIS A 101 -24.16 15.34 4.63
CA HIS A 101 -24.07 15.41 3.17
C HIS A 101 -25.15 16.32 2.58
N VAL A 102 -24.73 17.40 1.91
CA VAL A 102 -25.56 18.07 0.89
C VAL A 102 -25.40 17.25 -0.41
N SER A 103 -26.47 16.60 -0.83
CA SER A 103 -26.47 15.59 -1.91
C SER A 103 -26.30 16.19 -3.31
N GLY A 104 -25.45 15.56 -4.11
CA GLY A 104 -25.42 15.69 -5.58
C GLY A 104 -25.20 14.36 -6.31
N ALA A 105 -24.93 13.26 -5.60
CA ALA A 105 -24.76 11.95 -6.22
C ALA A 105 -26.11 11.19 -6.28
N PRO A 106 -26.50 10.66 -7.45
CA PRO A 106 -27.69 9.83 -7.56
C PRO A 106 -27.55 8.53 -6.75
N GLU A 107 -28.66 8.04 -6.18
CA GLU A 107 -28.68 6.73 -5.54
C GLU A 107 -28.42 5.60 -6.56
N PRO A 108 -27.63 4.57 -6.22
CA PRO A 108 -27.37 3.44 -7.12
C PRO A 108 -28.65 2.66 -7.43
N SER A 109 -28.85 2.30 -8.70
CA SER A 109 -29.96 1.46 -9.13
C SER A 109 -29.90 0.05 -8.53
N ALA A 110 -31.04 -0.64 -8.44
CA ALA A 110 -31.11 -2.04 -8.01
C ALA A 110 -30.18 -2.97 -8.81
N ARG A 111 -29.98 -2.68 -10.11
CA ARG A 111 -29.06 -3.43 -10.99
C ARG A 111 -27.61 -3.23 -10.57
N GLU A 112 -27.21 -2.02 -10.21
CA GLU A 112 -25.85 -1.71 -9.72
C GLU A 112 -25.61 -2.32 -8.34
N LEU A 113 -26.60 -2.25 -7.44
CA LEU A 113 -26.56 -2.91 -6.13
C LEU A 113 -26.36 -4.42 -6.27
N LYS A 114 -27.06 -5.07 -7.20
CA LYS A 114 -26.86 -6.51 -7.48
C LYS A 114 -25.44 -6.78 -8.00
N ARG A 115 -24.97 -6.00 -8.98
CA ARG A 115 -23.61 -6.16 -9.54
C ARG A 115 -22.51 -6.08 -8.49
N LEU A 116 -22.52 -5.09 -7.58
CA LEU A 116 -21.46 -5.04 -6.56
C LEU A 116 -21.66 -6.07 -5.43
N MET A 117 -22.87 -6.62 -5.22
CA MET A 117 -23.05 -7.77 -4.32
C MET A 117 -22.42 -9.02 -4.93
N ASP A 118 -22.67 -9.27 -6.21
CA ASP A 118 -22.08 -10.39 -6.95
C ASP A 118 -20.54 -10.27 -6.98
N ALA A 119 -20.02 -9.06 -7.21
CA ALA A 119 -18.58 -8.78 -7.15
C ALA A 119 -17.99 -9.02 -5.75
N ARG A 120 -18.64 -8.54 -4.69
CA ARG A 120 -18.22 -8.77 -3.31
C ARG A 120 -18.20 -10.25 -2.96
N GLN A 121 -19.27 -10.98 -3.31
CA GLN A 121 -19.33 -12.43 -3.10
C GLN A 121 -18.24 -13.16 -3.89
N ARG A 122 -17.93 -12.71 -5.10
CA ARG A 122 -16.81 -13.25 -5.89
C ARG A 122 -15.48 -13.04 -5.17
N CYS A 123 -15.18 -11.82 -4.71
CA CYS A 123 -13.94 -11.54 -3.98
C CYS A 123 -13.83 -12.37 -2.70
N GLU A 124 -14.93 -12.53 -1.96
CA GLU A 124 -14.94 -13.32 -0.72
C GLU A 124 -14.69 -14.81 -0.97
N ARG A 125 -15.25 -15.36 -2.06
CA ARG A 125 -14.97 -16.74 -2.49
C ARG A 125 -13.49 -16.93 -2.81
N ILE A 126 -12.87 -15.97 -3.49
CA ILE A 126 -11.44 -16.01 -3.82
C ILE A 126 -10.59 -15.98 -2.54
N ARG A 127 -10.85 -15.05 -1.62
CA ARG A 127 -10.12 -14.97 -0.33
C ARG A 127 -10.27 -16.24 0.50
N THR A 128 -11.49 -16.76 0.62
CA THR A 128 -11.76 -18.00 1.35
C THR A 128 -11.00 -19.18 0.74
N ARG A 129 -10.99 -19.30 -0.59
CA ARG A 129 -10.25 -20.36 -1.29
C ARG A 129 -8.75 -20.22 -1.07
N ALA A 130 -8.20 -19.00 -1.19
CA ALA A 130 -6.79 -18.72 -0.98
C ALA A 130 -6.35 -19.07 0.45
N SER A 131 -7.12 -18.63 1.46
CA SER A 131 -6.85 -18.95 2.86
C SER A 131 -6.89 -20.46 3.12
N LYS A 132 -7.88 -21.18 2.59
CA LYS A 132 -7.94 -22.64 2.69
C LYS A 132 -6.78 -23.35 1.98
N SER A 133 -6.23 -22.74 0.92
CA SER A 133 -5.07 -23.30 0.21
C SER A 133 -3.74 -22.99 0.89
N GLN A 134 -3.68 -22.04 1.83
CA GLN A 134 -2.43 -21.61 2.45
C GLN A 134 -1.61 -22.77 3.03
N PRO A 135 -2.17 -23.70 3.84
CA PRO A 135 -1.36 -24.81 4.37
C PRO A 135 -0.80 -25.73 3.28
N VAL A 136 -1.54 -25.88 2.17
CA VAL A 136 -1.09 -26.66 1.01
C VAL A 136 0.03 -25.94 0.28
N VAL A 137 -0.09 -24.62 0.09
CA VAL A 137 0.94 -23.78 -0.53
C VAL A 137 2.24 -23.85 0.27
N LEU A 138 2.17 -23.59 1.57
CA LEU A 138 3.34 -23.59 2.46
C LEU A 138 4.04 -24.94 2.52
N LYS A 139 3.28 -26.05 2.42
CA LYS A 139 3.85 -27.40 2.44
C LYS A 139 4.45 -27.81 1.10
N HIS A 140 3.70 -27.70 0.01
CA HIS A 140 4.09 -28.27 -1.28
C HIS A 140 5.17 -27.47 -2.00
N TRP A 141 5.20 -26.14 -1.81
CA TRP A 141 6.19 -25.28 -2.46
C TRP A 141 7.30 -24.86 -1.51
N THR A 142 7.59 -25.65 -0.47
CA THR A 142 8.70 -25.36 0.46
C THR A 142 9.94 -24.92 -0.30
N TRP A 143 10.47 -23.77 0.10
CA TRP A 143 11.71 -23.22 -0.45
C TRP A 143 12.42 -22.51 0.69
N ARG A 144 13.34 -23.23 1.31
CA ARG A 144 14.04 -22.79 2.51
C ARG A 144 15.02 -21.67 2.18
N TYR A 145 15.36 -20.88 3.18
CA TYR A 145 16.28 -19.76 3.02
C TYR A 145 17.62 -20.16 2.39
N ASP A 146 18.22 -21.28 2.82
CA ASP A 146 19.46 -21.81 2.25
C ASP A 146 19.29 -22.28 0.80
N GLU A 147 18.14 -22.88 0.46
CA GLU A 147 17.79 -23.24 -0.91
C GLU A 147 17.58 -22.01 -1.80
N ILE A 148 16.99 -20.92 -1.28
CA ILE A 148 16.86 -19.65 -1.99
C ILE A 148 18.25 -19.12 -2.35
N VAL A 149 19.17 -19.08 -1.36
CA VAL A 149 20.55 -18.64 -1.56
C VAL A 149 21.27 -19.51 -2.60
N ALA A 150 21.19 -20.83 -2.46
CA ALA A 150 21.88 -21.78 -3.32
C ALA A 150 21.34 -21.80 -4.77
N SER A 151 20.09 -21.39 -4.98
CA SER A 151 19.44 -21.40 -6.29
C SER A 151 19.51 -20.07 -7.04
N SER A 152 20.21 -19.06 -6.49
CA SER A 152 20.47 -17.81 -7.20
C SER A 152 21.23 -18.08 -8.50
N PRO A 153 20.67 -17.74 -9.68
CA PRO A 153 21.37 -17.96 -10.95
C PRO A 153 22.52 -16.97 -11.16
N THR A 154 22.53 -15.85 -10.43
CA THR A 154 23.64 -14.88 -10.43
C THR A 154 24.44 -15.04 -9.15
N THR A 155 25.77 -15.08 -9.26
CA THR A 155 26.68 -14.99 -8.12
C THR A 155 26.52 -13.63 -7.45
N ILE A 156 26.11 -13.64 -6.18
CA ILE A 156 25.92 -12.41 -5.42
C ILE A 156 27.28 -11.93 -4.87
N PRO A 157 27.67 -10.66 -5.10
CA PRO A 157 28.92 -10.13 -4.60
C PRO A 157 28.88 -9.95 -3.06
N GLU A 158 30.03 -10.12 -2.41
CA GLU A 158 30.15 -9.88 -0.97
C GLU A 158 30.08 -8.38 -0.62
N ALA A 159 30.60 -7.53 -1.50
CA ALA A 159 30.63 -6.09 -1.29
C ALA A 159 29.20 -5.50 -1.35
N ARG A 160 28.81 -4.80 -0.29
CA ARG A 160 27.47 -4.20 -0.14
C ARG A 160 27.08 -3.31 -1.31
N ILE A 161 28.01 -2.45 -1.73
CA ILE A 161 27.84 -1.52 -2.85
C ILE A 161 27.49 -2.26 -4.14
N ASP A 162 28.11 -3.41 -4.38
CA ASP A 162 27.89 -4.18 -5.60
C ASP A 162 26.57 -4.95 -5.56
N GLN A 163 26.08 -5.35 -4.38
CA GLN A 163 24.72 -5.85 -4.22
C GLN A 163 23.68 -4.77 -4.52
N THR A 164 23.91 -3.53 -4.08
CA THR A 164 23.05 -2.39 -4.44
C THR A 164 23.05 -2.14 -5.94
N ARG A 165 24.23 -2.12 -6.57
CA ARG A 165 24.38 -1.95 -8.03
C ARG A 165 23.68 -3.07 -8.80
N LEU A 166 23.75 -4.31 -8.32
CA LEU A 166 23.09 -5.45 -8.96
C LEU A 166 21.57 -5.29 -8.94
N LEU A 167 20.99 -4.90 -7.79
CA LEU A 167 19.55 -4.61 -7.68
C LEU A 167 19.14 -3.44 -8.59
N LEU A 168 19.92 -2.35 -8.59
CA LEU A 168 19.67 -1.18 -9.44
C LEU A 168 19.72 -1.52 -10.93
N GLY A 169 20.59 -2.46 -11.33
CA GLY A 169 20.69 -2.94 -12.71
C GLY A 169 19.44 -3.65 -13.23
N ALA A 170 18.46 -3.96 -12.39
CA ALA A 170 17.17 -4.48 -12.82
C ALA A 170 16.20 -3.40 -13.34
N PHE A 171 16.44 -2.12 -13.01
CA PHE A 171 15.69 -0.98 -13.51
C PHE A 171 16.25 -0.47 -14.84
N LYS A 172 15.51 0.41 -15.53
CA LYS A 172 16.06 1.12 -16.69
C LYS A 172 17.05 2.18 -16.23
N PRO A 173 18.15 2.43 -16.97
CA PRO A 173 19.13 3.46 -16.61
C PRO A 173 18.52 4.85 -16.38
N SER A 174 17.48 5.20 -17.15
CA SER A 174 16.77 6.49 -17.07
C SER A 174 15.68 6.54 -16.00
N ASP A 175 15.34 5.43 -15.33
CA ASP A 175 14.31 5.43 -14.31
C ASP A 175 14.77 6.29 -13.13
N VAL A 176 13.95 7.27 -12.74
CA VAL A 176 14.19 8.04 -11.51
C VAL A 176 13.70 7.22 -10.34
N VAL A 177 14.62 6.75 -9.51
CA VAL A 177 14.33 5.87 -8.37
C VAL A 177 14.60 6.63 -7.07
N TRP A 178 13.68 6.44 -6.12
CA TRP A 178 13.86 6.94 -4.77
C TRP A 178 14.72 5.98 -3.93
N ILE A 179 15.81 6.50 -3.35
CA ILE A 179 16.64 5.82 -2.34
C ILE A 179 16.84 6.77 -1.16
N GLY A 180 16.57 6.30 0.05
CA GLY A 180 16.67 7.13 1.26
C GLY A 180 16.24 6.40 2.52
N ASP A 181 16.02 7.16 3.58
CA ASP A 181 15.47 6.69 4.85
C ASP A 181 13.99 7.04 5.02
N ARG A 182 13.43 6.75 6.20
CA ARG A 182 11.98 6.91 6.46
C ARG A 182 11.50 8.35 6.25
N SER A 183 12.32 9.34 6.64
CA SER A 183 12.03 10.77 6.61
C SER A 183 12.32 11.47 5.28
N ASP A 184 13.00 10.81 4.34
CA ASP A 184 13.62 11.51 3.21
C ASP A 184 12.65 11.66 2.03
N SER A 185 11.52 12.31 2.28
CA SER A 185 10.45 12.54 1.32
C SER A 185 9.54 13.67 1.77
N GLY A 186 9.07 14.48 0.82
CA GLY A 186 8.03 15.50 1.03
C GLY A 186 8.57 16.92 1.23
N GLN A 187 9.87 17.10 1.46
CA GLN A 187 10.52 18.41 1.53
C GLN A 187 11.34 18.68 0.26
N PRO A 188 11.52 19.93 -0.19
CA PRO A 188 12.29 20.25 -1.40
C PRO A 188 13.71 19.66 -1.41
N ASP A 189 14.39 19.67 -0.26
CA ASP A 189 15.74 19.12 -0.10
C ASP A 189 15.79 17.60 -0.26
N CYS A 190 14.66 16.90 -0.13
CA CYS A 190 14.58 15.46 -0.39
C CYS A 190 14.67 15.12 -1.88
N SER A 191 14.69 16.11 -2.79
CA SER A 191 14.91 15.88 -4.22
C SER A 191 16.21 15.10 -4.51
N VAL A 192 17.23 15.22 -3.65
CA VAL A 192 18.50 14.47 -3.78
C VAL A 192 18.32 12.95 -3.65
N CYS A 193 17.22 12.51 -3.06
CA CYS A 193 16.86 11.10 -2.93
C CYS A 193 16.18 10.54 -4.18
N PHE A 194 15.90 11.37 -5.20
CA PHE A 194 15.25 10.97 -6.45
C PHE A 194 16.21 11.21 -7.61
N LYS A 195 16.88 10.16 -8.08
CA LYS A 195 17.87 10.26 -9.16
C LYS A 195 17.66 9.17 -10.21
N PRO A 196 18.05 9.42 -11.47
CA PRO A 196 18.18 8.36 -12.47
C PRO A 196 19.06 7.21 -11.94
N VAL A 197 18.71 5.97 -12.28
CA VAL A 197 19.51 4.78 -11.93
C VAL A 197 20.96 4.93 -12.38
N GLU A 198 21.21 5.45 -13.58
CA GLU A 198 22.57 5.67 -14.09
C GLU A 198 23.40 6.65 -13.24
N GLU A 199 22.74 7.58 -12.53
CA GLU A 199 23.41 8.48 -11.60
C GLU A 199 23.72 7.76 -10.29
N TRP A 200 22.74 7.02 -9.75
CA TRP A 200 22.96 6.19 -8.55
C TRP A 200 24.11 5.22 -8.72
N LEU A 201 24.24 4.58 -9.89
CA LEU A 201 25.32 3.61 -10.16
C LEU A 201 26.73 4.22 -10.08
N ARG A 202 26.87 5.55 -10.20
CA ARG A 202 28.15 6.27 -10.08
C ARG A 202 28.54 6.56 -8.63
N HIS A 203 27.67 6.31 -7.66
CA HIS A 203 28.00 6.49 -6.25
C HIS A 203 29.00 5.43 -5.78
N ASP A 204 29.92 5.83 -4.91
CA ASP A 204 30.91 4.94 -4.29
C ASP A 204 30.38 4.27 -3.02
N GLU A 205 29.32 4.83 -2.42
CA GLU A 205 28.68 4.29 -1.23
C GLU A 205 27.16 4.56 -1.20
N PHE A 206 26.43 3.66 -0.52
CA PHE A 206 25.03 3.83 -0.16
C PHE A 206 24.86 3.68 1.34
N ASN A 207 24.45 4.75 2.01
CA ASN A 207 24.19 4.76 3.46
C ASN A 207 22.69 4.60 3.80
N SER A 208 21.81 4.78 2.82
CA SER A 208 20.36 4.68 2.99
C SER A 208 19.88 3.24 3.14
N GLN A 209 18.74 3.06 3.82
CA GLN A 209 18.22 1.73 4.11
C GLN A 209 17.06 1.28 3.20
N LEU A 210 16.41 2.20 2.47
CA LEU A 210 15.21 1.92 1.69
C LEU A 210 15.34 2.36 0.22
N ILE A 211 14.51 1.73 -0.61
CA ILE A 211 14.31 2.00 -2.03
C ILE A 211 12.82 1.86 -2.35
N CYS A 212 12.32 2.56 -3.37
CA CYS A 212 10.98 2.30 -3.91
C CYS A 212 11.08 1.41 -5.17
N PRO A 213 10.21 0.40 -5.34
CA PRO A 213 10.27 -0.55 -6.46
C PRO A 213 9.67 0.00 -7.78
N VAL A 214 9.64 1.33 -7.94
CA VAL A 214 8.93 2.06 -9.00
C VAL A 214 9.79 3.21 -9.52
N ALA A 215 9.46 3.69 -10.72
CA ALA A 215 10.03 4.89 -11.29
C ALA A 215 9.13 6.11 -11.02
N PHE A 216 9.75 7.26 -10.71
CA PHE A 216 9.09 8.52 -10.43
C PHE A 216 9.27 9.57 -11.55
N LYS A 217 8.50 10.64 -11.48
CA LYS A 217 8.66 11.84 -12.30
C LYS A 217 10.01 12.51 -11.99
N PRO A 218 10.80 12.94 -12.99
CA PRO A 218 11.99 13.74 -12.75
C PRO A 218 11.70 15.01 -11.96
N GLY A 219 12.60 15.38 -11.05
CA GLY A 219 12.47 16.58 -10.21
C GLY A 219 11.47 16.48 -9.06
N CYS A 220 10.84 15.32 -8.83
CA CYS A 220 9.99 15.13 -7.66
C CYS A 220 10.83 15.05 -6.38
N HIS A 221 10.20 15.42 -5.25
CA HIS A 221 10.82 15.38 -3.92
C HIS A 221 9.97 14.57 -2.92
N SER A 222 8.94 13.87 -3.39
CA SER A 222 7.98 13.14 -2.55
C SER A 222 7.60 11.78 -3.13
N ARG A 223 7.61 10.75 -2.29
CA ARG A 223 7.13 9.38 -2.54
C ARG A 223 5.59 9.32 -2.56
N SER A 224 4.96 10.13 -3.41
CA SER A 224 3.52 10.07 -3.68
C SER A 224 3.23 9.13 -4.85
N ASN A 225 2.09 8.43 -4.81
CA ASN A 225 1.59 7.69 -5.97
C ASN A 225 1.38 8.60 -7.20
N ASP A 226 1.03 9.87 -6.98
CA ASP A 226 0.87 10.85 -8.07
C ASP A 226 2.18 11.16 -8.81
N ASN A 227 3.32 10.87 -8.18
CA ASN A 227 4.63 11.03 -8.78
C ASN A 227 5.15 9.77 -9.46
N VAL A 228 4.43 8.64 -9.39
CA VAL A 228 4.85 7.40 -10.03
C VAL A 228 4.56 7.48 -11.53
N VAL A 229 5.57 7.15 -12.36
CA VAL A 229 5.43 7.07 -13.82
C VAL A 229 5.39 5.64 -14.34
N ALA A 230 6.01 4.70 -13.62
CA ALA A 230 5.98 3.29 -13.97
C ALA A 230 6.16 2.42 -12.74
N ARG A 231 5.32 1.38 -12.61
CA ARG A 231 5.57 0.29 -11.67
C ARG A 231 6.49 -0.72 -12.35
N ARG A 232 7.69 -0.91 -11.81
CA ARG A 232 8.68 -1.86 -12.34
C ARG A 232 8.54 -3.21 -11.67
N PHE A 233 8.33 -3.20 -10.36
CA PHE A 233 8.24 -4.41 -9.56
C PHE A 233 7.06 -4.37 -8.60
N LEU A 234 6.52 -5.56 -8.32
CA LEU A 234 5.72 -5.84 -7.15
C LEU A 234 6.62 -6.54 -6.13
N VAL A 235 6.74 -5.98 -4.94
CA VAL A 235 7.45 -6.63 -3.85
C VAL A 235 6.46 -7.39 -2.98
N VAL A 236 6.78 -8.63 -2.64
CA VAL A 236 5.98 -9.47 -1.76
C VAL A 236 6.80 -9.77 -0.51
N GLU A 237 6.18 -9.55 0.66
CA GLU A 237 6.78 -9.85 1.96
C GLU A 237 5.72 -10.36 2.95
N SER A 238 6.18 -10.86 4.09
CA SER A 238 5.33 -11.18 5.23
C SER A 238 6.05 -10.87 6.53
N ASP A 239 5.35 -10.23 7.46
CA ASP A 239 5.77 -10.04 8.85
C ASP A 239 5.37 -11.21 9.75
N THR A 240 4.45 -12.07 9.30
CA THR A 240 3.86 -13.15 10.11
C THR A 240 4.39 -14.53 9.76
N LEU A 241 4.80 -14.75 8.51
CA LEU A 241 5.42 -16.00 8.07
C LEU A 241 6.91 -16.00 8.39
N SER A 242 7.46 -17.16 8.69
CA SER A 242 8.91 -17.38 8.72
C SER A 242 9.54 -17.23 7.33
N LYS A 243 10.87 -17.12 7.27
CA LYS A 243 11.61 -17.01 5.99
C LYS A 243 11.33 -18.19 5.05
N ASP A 244 11.24 -19.41 5.59
CA ASP A 244 10.99 -20.61 4.78
C ASP A 244 9.51 -20.67 4.31
N GLU A 245 8.57 -20.25 5.16
CA GLU A 245 7.16 -20.19 4.80
C GLU A 245 6.89 -19.14 3.72
N VAL A 246 7.45 -17.93 3.85
CA VAL A 246 7.31 -16.90 2.82
C VAL A 246 8.07 -17.29 1.55
N GLY A 247 9.21 -17.98 1.69
CA GLY A 247 9.91 -18.63 0.58
C GLY A 247 9.01 -19.58 -0.21
N ALA A 248 8.15 -20.34 0.47
CA ALA A 248 7.19 -21.21 -0.20
C ALA A 248 6.15 -20.44 -1.03
N VAL A 249 5.69 -19.28 -0.53
CA VAL A 249 4.82 -18.39 -1.30
C VAL A 249 5.54 -17.84 -2.53
N PHE A 250 6.81 -17.45 -2.39
CA PHE A 250 7.60 -16.95 -3.53
C PHE A 250 7.77 -18.00 -4.62
N ARG A 251 8.06 -19.24 -4.23
CA ARG A 251 8.19 -20.37 -5.16
C ARG A 251 6.87 -20.69 -5.85
N TRP A 252 5.77 -20.69 -5.10
CA TRP A 252 4.42 -20.87 -5.66
C TRP A 252 4.06 -19.78 -6.68
N LEU A 253 4.37 -18.50 -6.37
CA LEU A 253 4.17 -17.39 -7.31
C LEU A 253 4.96 -17.60 -8.61
N ARG A 254 6.22 -18.02 -8.49
CA ARG A 254 7.08 -18.29 -9.64
C ARG A 254 6.59 -19.47 -10.48
N GLU A 255 6.32 -20.62 -9.86
CA GLU A 255 6.08 -21.88 -10.57
C GLU A 255 4.63 -22.06 -11.02
N VAL A 256 3.66 -21.52 -10.28
CA VAL A 256 2.22 -21.75 -10.54
C VAL A 256 1.55 -20.52 -11.12
N VAL A 257 1.84 -19.34 -10.56
CA VAL A 257 1.26 -18.08 -11.06
C VAL A 257 2.02 -17.56 -12.27
N GLY A 258 3.27 -17.99 -12.46
CA GLY A 258 4.14 -17.55 -13.56
C GLY A 258 4.71 -16.14 -13.33
N ALA A 259 4.75 -15.67 -12.07
CA ALA A 259 5.34 -14.39 -11.75
C ALA A 259 6.87 -14.45 -11.87
N GLU A 260 7.46 -13.51 -12.58
CA GLU A 260 8.91 -13.47 -12.80
C GLU A 260 9.63 -12.92 -11.57
N LEU A 261 10.33 -13.79 -10.84
CA LEU A 261 11.14 -13.42 -9.68
C LEU A 261 12.50 -12.86 -10.12
N VAL A 262 12.80 -11.64 -9.68
CA VAL A 262 14.01 -10.89 -10.01
C VAL A 262 15.02 -10.95 -8.88
N ALA A 263 14.59 -10.66 -7.65
CA ALA A 263 15.47 -10.59 -6.50
C ALA A 263 14.78 -11.08 -5.23
N VAL A 264 15.56 -11.60 -4.28
CA VAL A 264 15.11 -11.78 -2.89
C VAL A 264 16.13 -11.10 -1.98
N ILE A 265 15.64 -10.27 -1.05
CA ILE A 265 16.46 -9.53 -0.09
C ILE A 265 16.14 -10.02 1.32
N ASP A 266 17.17 -10.41 2.06
CA ASP A 266 17.11 -10.56 3.51
C ASP A 266 17.15 -9.18 4.16
N THR A 267 16.07 -8.83 4.86
CA THR A 267 15.84 -7.49 5.41
C THR A 267 16.65 -7.15 6.66
N ALA A 268 17.66 -7.98 6.96
CA ALA A 268 18.42 -7.97 8.20
C ALA A 268 17.57 -8.20 9.45
N GLY A 269 16.44 -8.90 9.28
CA GLY A 269 15.43 -9.16 10.30
C GLY A 269 14.76 -10.52 10.11
N LYS A 270 13.45 -10.59 10.34
CA LYS A 270 12.66 -11.81 10.22
C LYS A 270 12.09 -12.03 8.81
N SER A 271 11.90 -10.95 8.03
CA SER A 271 11.23 -11.02 6.74
C SER A 271 12.22 -11.11 5.57
N LEU A 272 11.72 -11.61 4.46
CA LEU A 272 12.33 -11.54 3.14
C LEU A 272 11.47 -10.63 2.25
N HIS A 273 12.10 -9.88 1.35
CA HIS A 273 11.42 -9.15 0.30
C HIS A 273 11.71 -9.82 -1.04
N ALA A 274 10.71 -10.42 -1.68
CA ALA A 274 10.83 -10.91 -3.04
C ALA A 274 10.34 -9.87 -4.04
N TRP A 275 11.16 -9.53 -5.02
CA TRP A 275 10.88 -8.59 -6.08
C TRP A 275 10.46 -9.35 -7.33
N PHE A 276 9.20 -9.19 -7.72
CA PHE A 276 8.65 -9.74 -8.95
C PHE A 276 8.48 -8.64 -9.99
N VAL A 277 8.67 -8.95 -11.27
CA VAL A 277 8.31 -8.04 -12.37
C VAL A 277 6.84 -7.63 -12.23
N TRP A 278 6.55 -6.37 -12.55
CA TRP A 278 5.20 -5.82 -12.47
C TRP A 278 4.18 -6.68 -13.23
N PRO A 279 3.16 -7.26 -12.57
CA PRO A 279 2.22 -8.21 -13.18
C PRO A 279 1.15 -7.57 -14.07
N GLY A 280 1.07 -6.23 -14.11
CA GLY A 280 -0.06 -5.51 -14.72
C GLY A 280 -1.27 -5.41 -13.78
N GLU A 281 -2.22 -4.52 -14.11
CA GLU A 281 -3.36 -4.21 -13.23
C GLU A 281 -4.33 -5.40 -13.07
N ASP A 282 -4.61 -6.13 -14.15
CA ASP A 282 -5.56 -7.26 -14.11
C ASP A 282 -5.11 -8.36 -13.13
N GLN A 283 -3.83 -8.73 -13.18
CA GLN A 283 -3.27 -9.74 -12.28
C GLN A 283 -3.06 -9.20 -10.87
N LEU A 284 -2.78 -7.90 -10.72
CA LEU A 284 -2.65 -7.25 -9.42
C LEU A 284 -3.94 -7.35 -8.59
N ASP A 285 -5.11 -7.16 -9.20
CA ASP A 285 -6.38 -7.18 -8.48
C ASP A 285 -6.69 -8.56 -7.86
N ASP A 286 -6.37 -9.64 -8.57
CA ASP A 286 -6.44 -10.99 -7.99
C ASP A 286 -5.38 -11.19 -6.89
N MET A 287 -4.15 -10.69 -7.10
CA MET A 287 -3.08 -10.76 -6.08
C MET A 287 -3.44 -10.01 -4.79
N LYS A 288 -4.14 -8.87 -4.86
CA LYS A 288 -4.65 -8.12 -3.69
C LYS A 288 -5.62 -8.94 -2.84
N LEU A 289 -6.28 -9.93 -3.42
CA LEU A 289 -7.17 -10.84 -2.70
C LEU A 289 -6.42 -12.06 -2.17
N VAL A 290 -5.51 -12.62 -2.97
CA VAL A 290 -4.84 -13.89 -2.68
C VAL A 290 -3.67 -13.73 -1.72
N LEU A 291 -2.75 -12.79 -1.96
CA LEU A 291 -1.52 -12.68 -1.17
C LEU A 291 -1.78 -12.38 0.32
N PRO A 292 -2.71 -11.47 0.70
CA PRO A 292 -3.04 -11.27 2.11
C PRO A 292 -3.67 -12.51 2.75
N ALA A 293 -4.47 -13.27 1.99
CA ALA A 293 -5.05 -14.53 2.46
C ALA A 293 -4.01 -15.65 2.61
N LEU A 294 -2.88 -15.55 1.90
CA LEU A 294 -1.69 -16.39 2.08
C LEU A 294 -0.74 -15.86 3.17
N GLY A 295 -1.06 -14.74 3.83
CA GLY A 295 -0.28 -14.17 4.93
C GLY A 295 0.75 -13.11 4.53
N CYS A 296 0.71 -12.59 3.31
CA CYS A 296 1.59 -11.50 2.88
C CYS A 296 1.06 -10.11 3.29
N ASP A 297 1.94 -9.13 3.45
CA ASP A 297 1.54 -7.76 3.82
C ASP A 297 0.88 -7.03 2.63
N PRO A 298 -0.38 -6.57 2.74
CA PRO A 298 -1.04 -5.80 1.69
C PRO A 298 -0.44 -4.40 1.46
N LYS A 299 0.40 -3.86 2.36
CA LYS A 299 0.97 -2.51 2.19
C LYS A 299 1.81 -2.38 0.93
N LEU A 300 2.47 -3.46 0.50
CA LEU A 300 3.32 -3.46 -0.67
C LEU A 300 2.55 -3.37 -2.01
N PHE A 301 1.21 -3.36 -1.97
CA PHE A 301 0.40 -2.98 -3.14
C PHE A 301 0.40 -1.48 -3.40
N THR A 302 0.76 -0.65 -2.41
CA THR A 302 0.94 0.80 -2.58
C THR A 302 2.19 1.06 -3.40
N ALA A 303 2.05 1.70 -4.56
CA ALA A 303 3.13 1.84 -5.54
C ALA A 303 4.37 2.56 -4.96
N SER A 304 4.17 3.64 -4.20
CA SER A 304 5.27 4.40 -3.61
C SER A 304 5.78 3.85 -2.26
N GLN A 305 5.35 2.66 -1.84
CA GLN A 305 5.76 2.06 -0.57
C GLN A 305 7.27 1.78 -0.60
N PRO A 306 8.06 2.35 0.33
CA PRO A 306 9.48 2.05 0.42
C PRO A 306 9.69 0.64 0.98
N VAL A 307 10.65 -0.06 0.38
CA VAL A 307 11.08 -1.41 0.72
C VAL A 307 12.58 -1.43 1.01
N ARG A 308 13.07 -2.57 1.48
CA ARG A 308 14.46 -2.77 1.90
C ARG A 308 15.42 -2.71 0.71
N LEU A 309 16.50 -1.93 0.84
CA LEU A 309 17.55 -1.79 -0.17
C LEU A 309 18.65 -2.84 0.07
N ALA A 310 18.97 -3.63 -0.95
CA ALA A 310 20.10 -4.55 -0.92
C ALA A 310 21.42 -3.78 -0.68
N GLY A 311 22.26 -4.26 0.24
CA GLY A 311 23.49 -3.60 0.68
C GLY A 311 23.30 -2.48 1.72
N GLY A 312 22.07 -2.01 1.93
CA GLY A 312 21.74 -0.97 2.91
C GLY A 312 21.92 -1.44 4.35
N LEU A 313 22.15 -0.50 5.27
CA LEU A 313 22.30 -0.80 6.70
C LEU A 313 20.99 -0.57 7.46
N ARG A 314 20.66 -1.50 8.36
CA ARG A 314 19.54 -1.41 9.29
C ARG A 314 20.03 -1.77 10.68
N ASP A 315 20.04 -0.81 11.60
CA ASP A 315 20.46 -1.03 12.99
C ASP A 315 21.85 -1.71 13.09
N GLY A 316 22.77 -1.29 12.22
CA GLY A 316 24.13 -1.85 12.11
C GLY A 316 24.23 -3.20 11.37
N LYS A 317 23.12 -3.77 10.90
CA LYS A 317 23.09 -5.02 10.14
C LYS A 317 22.91 -4.77 8.65
N VAL A 318 23.54 -5.61 7.84
CA VAL A 318 23.46 -5.54 6.37
C VAL A 318 22.19 -6.21 5.89
N GLN A 319 21.45 -5.52 5.03
CA GLN A 319 20.36 -6.09 4.24
C GLN A 319 20.97 -6.81 3.03
N ASN A 320 20.92 -8.13 2.98
CA ASN A 320 21.65 -8.91 1.97
C ASN A 320 20.74 -9.25 0.79
N LEU A 321 21.25 -9.06 -0.42
CA LEU A 321 20.71 -9.73 -1.59
C LEU A 321 21.04 -11.22 -1.46
N VAL A 322 20.04 -12.09 -1.57
CA VAL A 322 20.22 -13.55 -1.40
C VAL A 322 19.86 -14.34 -2.64
N PHE A 323 19.07 -13.76 -3.54
CA PHE A 323 18.76 -14.31 -4.85
C PHE A 323 18.74 -13.18 -5.86
N PHE A 324 19.30 -13.41 -7.05
CA PHE A 324 19.17 -12.48 -8.17
C PHE A 324 19.13 -13.21 -9.51
N ASN A 325 18.12 -12.90 -10.32
CA ASN A 325 17.95 -13.36 -11.68
C ASN A 325 18.00 -12.17 -12.63
N GLN A 326 18.85 -12.25 -13.67
CA GLN A 326 19.11 -11.15 -14.61
C GLN A 326 17.92 -10.78 -15.52
N GLY A 327 16.75 -11.38 -15.32
CA GLY A 327 15.47 -10.94 -15.86
C GLY A 327 14.97 -9.72 -15.09
N GLY A 328 14.95 -8.57 -15.74
CA GLY A 328 14.51 -7.30 -15.19
C GLY A 328 13.89 -6.44 -16.28
N VAL A 329 13.33 -5.30 -15.91
CA VAL A 329 12.72 -4.37 -16.87
C VAL A 329 13.83 -3.57 -17.55
N ARG A 330 14.59 -4.23 -18.45
CA ARG A 330 15.61 -3.55 -19.28
C ARG A 330 14.95 -2.59 -20.28
#